data_AF-A0A844MSI9-F1
#
_entry.id   AF-A0A844MSI9-F1
#
_cell.length_a   1.000
_cell.length_b   1.000
_cell.length_c   1.000
_cell.angle_alpha   90.00
_cell.angle_beta   90.00
_cell.angle_gamma   90.00
#
_symmetry.space_group_name_H-M   'P 1'
#
loop_
_entity.id
_entity.type
_entity.pdbx_description
1 polymer ?
#
loop_
_entity_poly.entity_id
_entity_poly.type
_entity_poly.pdbx_seq_one_letter_code
_entity_poly.pdbx_strand_id
1 'polypeptide(L)' 'MSAYCSNQGWENIYSLSDIGSGLNYKKKGLLKLIDLLQRNEVERLVITDKDRLLRLGSELIFA' A
#
# COMPACT_ATOMS: atom_id res chain seq x y z
N MET A 1 5.54 -5.42 10.31
CA MET A 1 5.63 -5.45 8.83
C MET A 1 7.04 -5.73 8.34
N SER A 2 8.01 -4.83 8.57
CA SER A 2 9.38 -4.99 8.06
C SER A 2 10.03 -6.32 8.45
N ALA A 3 10.02 -6.67 9.75
CA ALA A 3 10.54 -7.98 10.20
C ALA A 3 9.80 -9.19 9.60
N TYR A 4 8.49 -9.07 9.34
CA TYR A 4 7.74 -10.11 8.65
C TYR A 4 8.23 -10.25 7.21
N CYS A 5 8.34 -9.15 6.46
CA CYS A 5 8.84 -9.16 5.09
C CYS A 5 10.28 -9.69 5.00
N SER A 6 11.16 -9.29 5.92
CA SER A 6 12.53 -9.82 5.99
C SER A 6 12.57 -11.32 6.28
N ASN A 7 11.73 -11.81 7.19
CA ASN A 7 11.63 -13.25 7.47
C ASN A 7 11.08 -14.07 6.28
N GLN A 8 10.32 -13.43 5.39
CA GLN A 8 9.87 -14.04 4.12
C GLN A 8 10.95 -13.98 3.02
N GLY A 9 12.10 -13.37 3.29
CA GLY A 9 13.19 -13.21 2.33
C GLY A 9 12.90 -12.17 1.24
N TRP A 10 11.97 -11.23 1.45
CA TRP A 10 11.70 -10.17 0.48
C TRP A 10 12.71 -9.03 0.64
N GLU A 11 13.29 -8.63 -0.47
CA GLU A 11 14.27 -7.54 -0.56
C GLU A 11 13.62 -6.26 -1.09
N ASN A 12 14.35 -5.14 -1.06
CA ASN A 12 13.88 -3.83 -1.55
C ASN A 12 12.54 -3.35 -0.94
N ILE A 13 12.39 -3.54 0.38
CA ILE A 13 11.16 -3.19 1.10
C ILE A 13 11.00 -1.66 1.14
N TYR A 14 9.95 -1.15 0.49
CA TYR A 14 9.55 0.25 0.57
C TYR A 14 8.32 0.42 1.45
N SER A 15 8.40 1.28 2.47
CA SER A 15 7.30 1.51 3.42
C SER A 15 6.58 2.82 3.14
N LEU A 16 5.27 2.76 2.96
CA LEU A 16 4.38 3.91 2.87
C LEU A 16 3.55 4.03 4.15
N SER A 17 3.38 5.26 4.64
CA SER A 17 2.50 5.56 5.77
C SER A 17 1.75 6.87 5.52
N ASP A 18 0.51 6.91 5.99
CA ASP A 18 -0.33 8.10 5.91
C ASP A 18 -1.08 8.32 7.22
N ILE A 19 -1.34 9.58 7.55
CA ILE A 19 -2.18 10.00 8.67
C ILE A 19 -3.50 10.56 8.11
N GLY A 20 -4.63 10.14 8.68
CA GLY A 20 -5.96 10.59 8.29
C GLY A 20 -6.94 9.44 8.07
N SER A 21 -8.18 9.75 7.72
CA SER A 21 -9.23 8.75 7.54
C SER A 21 -9.00 7.89 6.28
N GLY A 22 -9.52 6.66 6.30
CA GLY A 22 -9.57 5.77 5.12
C GLY A 22 -10.48 6.26 3.99
N LEU A 23 -11.13 7.42 4.13
CA LEU A 23 -11.93 8.08 3.10
C LEU A 23 -11.18 9.24 2.43
N ASN A 24 -9.96 9.56 2.89
CA ASN A 24 -9.14 10.58 2.25
C ASN A 24 -8.32 9.98 1.09
N TYR A 25 -8.78 10.21 -0.13
CA TYR A 25 -8.12 9.74 -1.35
C TYR A 25 -6.94 10.61 -1.79
N LYS A 26 -6.67 11.75 -1.12
CA LYS A 26 -5.58 12.67 -1.44
C LYS A 26 -4.34 12.46 -0.57
N LYS A 27 -4.30 11.36 0.20
CA LYS A 27 -3.17 10.97 1.04
C LYS A 27 -1.92 10.77 0.18
N LYS A 28 -0.78 11.28 0.64
CA LYS A 28 0.47 11.28 -0.14
C LYS A 28 0.97 9.86 -0.41
N GLY A 29 0.94 9.00 0.61
CA GLY A 29 1.32 7.59 0.48
C GLY A 29 0.40 6.83 -0.46
N LEU A 30 -0.92 7.02 -0.35
CA LEU A 30 -1.88 6.43 -1.29
C LEU A 30 -1.63 6.86 -2.74
N LEU A 31 -1.48 8.15 -3.00
CA LEU A 31 -1.18 8.65 -4.35
C LEU A 31 0.14 8.09 -4.88
N LYS A 32 1.16 7.96 -4.02
CA LYS A 32 2.44 7.35 -4.39
C LYS A 32 2.30 5.86 -4.69
N LEU A 33 1.51 5.11 -3.91
CA LEU A 33 1.24 3.70 -4.18
C LEU A 33 0.59 3.52 -5.55
N ILE A 34 -0.41 4.34 -5.88
CA ILE A 34 -1.10 4.28 -7.18
C ILE A 34 -0.12 4.57 -8.33
N ASP A 35 0.73 5.58 -8.21
CA ASP A 35 1.79 5.88 -9.20
C ASP A 35 2.74 4.69 -9.40
N LEU A 36 3.20 4.05 -8.32
CA LEU A 36 4.07 2.87 -8.40
C LEU A 36 3.37 1.67 -9.06
N LEU A 37 2.10 1.44 -8.73
CA LEU A 37 1.30 0.37 -9.33
C LEU A 37 1.09 0.59 -10.83
N GLN A 38 0.76 1.82 -11.26
CA GLN A 38 0.59 2.15 -12.68
C GLN A 38 1.88 1.97 -13.49
N ARG A 39 3.04 2.10 -12.85
CA ARG A 39 4.35 1.89 -13.47
C ARG A 39 4.81 0.43 -13.45
N ASN A 40 4.04 -0.48 -12.86
CA ASN A 40 4.44 -1.86 -12.58
C ASN A 40 5.75 -1.96 -11.78
N GLU A 41 6.01 -0.98 -10.90
CA GLU A 41 7.20 -0.96 -10.02
C GLU A 41 6.94 -1.66 -8.67
N VAL A 42 5.76 -2.26 -8.50
CA VAL A 42 5.36 -2.99 -7.30
C VAL A 42 5.18 -4.46 -7.65
N GLU A 43 6.10 -5.30 -7.20
CA GLU A 43 5.96 -6.76 -7.30
C GLU A 43 4.95 -7.28 -6.25
N ARG A 44 4.99 -6.72 -5.04
CA ARG A 44 4.19 -7.19 -3.91
C ARG A 44 3.73 -6.06 -3.02
N LEU A 45 2.41 -5.94 -2.85
CA LEU A 45 1.80 -5.04 -1.87
C LEU A 45 1.51 -5.82 -0.58
N VAL A 46 2.10 -5.39 0.53
CA VAL A 46 1.89 -6.00 1.86
C VAL A 46 1.16 -5.00 2.75
N ILE A 47 -0.06 -5.36 3.17
CA ILE A 47 -0.90 -4.55 4.05
C ILE A 47 -1.45 -5.41 5.18
N THR A 48 -1.72 -4.81 6.34
CA THR A 48 -2.34 -5.55 7.46
C THR A 48 -3.84 -5.68 7.34
N ASP A 49 -4.49 -4.68 6.71
CA ASP A 49 -5.94 -4.58 6.59
C ASP A 49 -6.30 -3.72 5.36
N LYS A 50 -7.28 -4.17 4.56
CA LYS A 50 -7.76 -3.44 3.37
C LYS A 50 -8.44 -2.12 3.74
N ASP A 51 -9.19 -2.08 4.84
CA ASP A 51 -9.93 -0.88 5.29
C ASP A 51 -8.99 0.22 5.77
N ARG A 52 -7.78 -0.14 6.21
CA ARG A 52 -6.73 0.82 6.57
C ARG A 52 -6.11 1.50 5.36
N LEU A 53 -6.10 0.84 4.20
CA LEU A 53 -5.64 1.45 2.96
C LEU A 53 -6.70 2.44 2.44
N LEU A 54 -7.89 1.92 2.17
CA LEU A 54 -9.06 2.63 1.67
C LEU A 54 -10.33 1.94 2.19
N ARG A 55 -11.19 2.69 2.88
CA ARG A 55 -12.42 2.13 3.47
C ARG A 55 -13.53 1.90 2.43
N LEU A 56 -13.48 2.64 1.33
CA LEU A 56 -14.31 2.44 0.14
C LEU A 56 -13.37 2.53 -1.07
N GLY A 57 -13.68 1.86 -2.18
CA GLY A 57 -12.84 1.94 -3.38
C GLY A 57 -11.57 1.09 -3.33
N SER A 58 -11.38 0.23 -2.30
CA SER A 58 -10.21 -0.66 -2.24
C SER A 58 -10.24 -1.74 -3.32
N GLU A 59 -11.43 -2.07 -3.82
CA GLU A 59 -11.63 -2.93 -4.98
C GLU A 59 -10.92 -2.43 -6.24
N LEU A 60 -10.68 -1.12 -6.39
CA LEU A 60 -9.93 -0.58 -7.53
C LEU A 60 -8.45 -0.97 -7.52
N ILE A 61 -7.92 -1.36 -6.36
CA ILE A 61 -6.52 -1.78 -6.18
C ILE A 61 -6.40 -3.31 -6.15
N PHE A 62 -7.44 -4.01 -5.69
CA PHE A 62 -7.41 -5.46 -5.45
C PHE A 62 -8.29 -6.28 -6.42
N ALA A 63 -8.78 -5.68 -7.52
CA ALA A 63 -9.53 -6.37 -8.56
C ALA A 63 -8.65 -7.20 -9.50
#